data_AF-A0A436D4P0-F1
#
_entry.id   AF-A0A436D4P0-F1
#
_cell.length_a   1.000
_cell.length_b   1.000
_cell.length_c   1.000
_cell.angle_alpha   90.00
_cell.angle_beta   90.00
_cell.angle_gamma   90.00
#
_symmetry.space_group_name_H-M   'P 1'
#
loop_
_entity.id
_entity.type
_entity.pdbx_description
1 polymer ?
#
loop_
_entity_poly.entity_id
_entity_poly.type
_entity_poly.pdbx_seq_one_letter_code
_entity_poly.pdbx_strand_id
1 'polypeptide(L)'
;LLSVGTSGADAIATIAAEKDWRVTLWVANLTSKAQSVKLPDAPSSARIALLGAEQFERAATDPNFMESTARPLDDQFISLDAYAVARVDLDLPFST
;
A
#
# COMPACT_ATOMS: atom_id res chain seq x y z
N LEU A 1 -12.13 -7.67 -15.66
CA LEU A 1 -11.59 -8.93 -15.08
C LEU A 1 -10.75 -8.55 -13.88
N LEU A 2 -10.81 -9.29 -12.77
CA LEU A 2 -9.92 -9.07 -11.62
C LEU A 2 -8.63 -9.87 -11.86
N SER A 3 -7.48 -9.19 -11.82
CA SER A 3 -6.15 -9.84 -11.81
C SER A 3 -5.53 -9.69 -10.43
N VAL A 4 -4.86 -10.73 -9.93
CA VAL A 4 -4.18 -10.70 -8.62
C VAL A 4 -2.76 -11.24 -8.77
N GLY A 5 -1.80 -10.51 -8.22
CA GLY A 5 -0.40 -10.93 -8.11
C GLY A 5 0.07 -10.87 -6.66
N THR A 6 1.01 -11.75 -6.30
CA THR A 6 1.62 -11.75 -4.96
C THR A 6 3.13 -11.84 -5.09
N SER A 7 3.85 -11.18 -4.18
CA SER A 7 5.30 -11.34 -4.05
C SER A 7 5.68 -11.41 -2.57
N GLY A 8 6.81 -12.03 -2.27
CA GLY A 8 7.29 -12.19 -0.91
C GLY A 8 8.81 -12.31 -0.86
N ALA A 9 9.41 -11.54 0.02
CA ALA A 9 10.76 -11.72 0.54
C ALA A 9 10.67 -11.87 2.07
N ASP A 10 11.73 -12.36 2.72
CA ASP A 10 11.70 -12.69 4.16
C ASP A 10 11.16 -11.58 5.07
N ALA A 11 11.32 -10.31 4.68
CA ALA A 11 10.85 -9.15 5.45
C ALA A 11 9.56 -8.49 4.95
N ILE A 12 9.19 -8.69 3.68
CA ILE A 12 8.09 -7.96 3.01
C ILE A 12 7.21 -8.93 2.23
N ALA A 13 5.89 -8.87 2.46
CA ALA A 13 4.89 -9.53 1.63
C ALA A 13 4.05 -8.51 0.87
N THR A 14 3.68 -8.82 -0.36
CA THR A 14 2.84 -7.96 -1.18
C THR A 14 1.72 -8.73 -1.89
N ILE A 15 0.59 -8.04 -2.06
CA ILE A 15 -0.54 -8.49 -2.88
C ILE A 15 -1.01 -7.30 -3.71
N ALA A 16 -1.10 -7.45 -5.02
CA ALA A 16 -1.67 -6.47 -5.93
C ALA A 16 -2.97 -7.01 -6.53
N ALA A 17 -4.02 -6.21 -6.52
CA ALA A 17 -5.28 -6.49 -7.20
C ALA A 17 -5.54 -5.41 -8.24
N GLU A 18 -5.70 -5.82 -9.50
CA GLU A 18 -6.01 -4.93 -10.62
C GLU A 18 -7.45 -5.12 -11.08
N LYS A 19 -8.19 -4.01 -11.16
CA LYS A 19 -9.54 -3.96 -11.71
C LYS A 19 -9.80 -2.57 -12.31
N ASP A 20 -10.36 -2.54 -13.52
CA ASP A 20 -10.79 -1.31 -14.20
C ASP A 20 -9.69 -0.23 -14.25
N TRP A 21 -8.45 -0.64 -14.60
CA TRP A 21 -7.24 0.21 -14.65
C TRP A 21 -6.80 0.80 -13.31
N ARG A 22 -7.32 0.27 -12.21
CA ARG A 22 -6.89 0.60 -10.85
C ARG A 22 -6.16 -0.58 -10.26
N VAL A 23 -4.99 -0.33 -9.70
CA VAL A 23 -4.25 -1.31 -8.91
C VAL A 23 -4.31 -0.90 -7.45
N THR A 24 -4.80 -1.79 -6.60
CA THR A 24 -4.61 -1.69 -5.15
C THR A 24 -3.51 -2.64 -4.74
N LEU A 25 -2.38 -2.08 -4.30
CA LEU A 25 -1.20 -2.79 -3.80
C LEU A 25 -1.20 -2.76 -2.27
N TRP A 26 -1.19 -3.93 -1.66
CA TRP A 26 -0.93 -4.12 -0.23
C TRP A 26 0.52 -4.50 -0.02
N VAL A 27 1.21 -3.84 0.92
CA VAL A 27 2.60 -4.12 1.29
C VAL A 27 2.67 -4.29 2.80
N ALA A 28 3.13 -5.43 3.29
CA ALA A 28 3.23 -5.73 4.71
C ALA A 28 4.68 -5.94 5.13
N ASN A 29 5.09 -5.28 6.22
CA ASN A 29 6.32 -5.59 6.93
C ASN A 29 6.07 -6.79 7.86
N LEU A 30 6.83 -7.87 7.68
CA LEU A 30 6.69 -9.11 8.47
C LEU A 30 7.61 -9.13 9.70
N THR A 31 8.32 -8.02 9.96
CA THR A 31 9.40 -7.96 10.94
C THR A 31 9.14 -6.92 12.03
N SER A 32 9.85 -7.06 13.14
CA SER A 32 9.87 -6.09 14.23
C SER A 32 10.76 -4.86 13.96
N LYS A 33 11.33 -4.74 12.76
CA LYS A 33 12.20 -3.63 12.37
C LYS A 33 11.51 -2.80 11.30
N ALA A 34 11.70 -1.48 11.33
CA ALA A 34 11.21 -0.63 10.24
C ALA A 34 11.83 -1.04 8.90
N GLN A 35 11.02 -1.02 7.85
CA GLN A 35 11.41 -1.35 6.48
C GLN A 35 11.10 -0.17 5.57
N SER A 36 11.92 0.01 4.53
CA SER A 36 11.68 0.96 3.46
C SER A 36 11.58 0.21 2.14
N VAL A 37 10.45 0.36 1.46
CA VAL A 37 10.18 -0.26 0.16
C VAL A 37 10.13 0.82 -0.90
N LYS A 38 10.96 0.69 -1.93
CA LYS A 38 10.89 1.57 -3.10
C LYS A 38 9.85 1.03 -4.07
N LEU A 39 8.94 1.89 -4.52
CA LEU A 39 7.99 1.58 -5.59
C LEU A 39 8.37 2.40 -6.83
N PRO A 40 9.33 1.91 -7.64
CA PRO A 40 9.74 2.63 -8.84
C PRO A 40 8.55 2.78 -9.79
N ASP A 41 8.51 3.90 -10.50
CA ASP A 41 7.51 4.19 -11.53
C ASP A 41 6.07 4.31 -11.02
N ALA A 42 5.89 4.53 -9.70
CA ALA A 42 4.58 4.89 -9.17
C ALA A 42 4.08 6.19 -9.84
N PRO A 43 2.86 6.21 -10.41
CA PRO A 43 2.28 7.41 -10.98
C PRO A 43 2.20 8.53 -9.94
N SER A 44 2.28 9.79 -10.36
CA SER A 44 2.16 10.94 -9.47
C SER A 44 0.78 11.05 -8.78
N SER A 45 -0.24 10.36 -9.30
CA SER A 45 -1.55 10.21 -8.69
C SER A 45 -1.61 9.13 -7.60
N ALA A 46 -0.53 8.37 -7.37
CA ALA A 46 -0.50 7.30 -6.39
C ALA A 46 -0.83 7.83 -4.99
N ARG A 47 -1.71 7.09 -4.29
CA ARG A 47 -2.11 7.41 -2.92
C ARG A 47 -1.76 6.26 -2.01
N ILE A 48 -1.37 6.58 -0.79
CA ILE A 48 -0.99 5.62 0.25
C ILE A 48 -1.75 5.86 1.55
N ALA A 49 -2.23 4.78 2.14
CA ALA A 49 -2.71 4.71 3.51
C ALA A 49 -1.86 3.72 4.31
N LEU A 50 -1.58 4.05 5.58
CA LEU A 50 -0.74 3.25 6.47
C LEU A 50 -1.55 2.72 7.64
N LEU A 51 -1.30 1.45 7.97
CA LEU A 51 -1.85 0.74 9.10
C LEU A 51 -0.67 0.23 9.96
N GLY A 52 -0.17 1.10 10.83
CA GLY A 52 0.75 0.75 11.91
C GLY A 52 0.01 0.49 13.22
N ALA A 53 0.76 0.28 14.30
CA ALA A 53 0.19 -0.03 15.62
C ALA A 53 -0.82 1.03 16.10
N GLU A 54 -0.48 2.33 15.97
CA GLU A 54 -1.35 3.42 16.40
C GLU A 54 -2.62 3.56 15.53
N GLN A 55 -2.52 3.22 14.25
CA GLN A 55 -3.62 3.32 13.30
C GLN A 55 -4.56 2.11 13.38
N PHE A 56 -4.07 0.95 13.82
CA PHE A 56 -4.84 -0.29 13.87
C PHE A 56 -6.08 -0.18 14.77
N GLU A 57 -5.93 0.41 15.97
CA GLU A 57 -7.06 0.62 16.89
C GLU A 57 -8.15 1.47 16.26
N ARG A 58 -7.76 2.52 15.52
CA ARG A 58 -8.71 3.40 14.83
C ARG A 58 -9.39 2.67 13.67
N ALA A 59 -8.61 2.01 12.82
CA ALA A 59 -9.12 1.24 11.68
C ALA A 59 -10.07 0.10 12.09
N ALA A 60 -9.87 -0.49 13.26
CA ALA A 60 -10.77 -1.53 13.80
C ALA A 60 -12.17 -0.98 14.15
N THR A 61 -12.30 0.34 14.35
CA THR A 61 -13.55 1.01 14.70
C THR A 61 -14.14 1.88 13.59
N ASP A 62 -13.34 2.23 12.59
CA ASP A 62 -13.72 3.03 11.43
C ASP A 62 -13.44 2.29 10.11
N PRO A 63 -14.47 1.70 9.47
CA PRO A 63 -14.34 1.02 8.19
C PRO A 63 -13.80 1.90 7.05
N ASN A 64 -13.93 3.23 7.15
CA ASN A 64 -13.48 4.18 6.13
C ASN A 64 -12.07 4.72 6.42
N PHE A 65 -11.42 4.28 7.50
CA PHE A 65 -10.15 4.82 7.95
C PHE A 65 -9.09 4.86 6.85
N MET A 66 -8.89 3.73 6.16
CA MET A 66 -7.87 3.63 5.10
C MET A 66 -8.15 4.57 3.93
N GLU A 67 -9.42 4.78 3.58
CA GLU A 67 -9.78 5.72 2.51
C GLU A 67 -9.55 7.17 2.96
N SER A 68 -10.00 7.52 4.17
CA SER A 68 -9.92 8.88 4.71
C SER A 68 -8.49 9.33 5.02
N THR A 69 -7.58 8.39 5.29
CA THR A 69 -6.17 8.66 5.63
C THR A 69 -5.24 8.52 4.43
N ALA A 70 -5.76 8.14 3.26
CA ALA A 70 -4.99 8.04 2.04
C ALA A 70 -4.43 9.41 1.65
N ARG A 71 -3.10 9.53 1.56
CA ARG A 71 -2.38 10.74 1.16
C ARG A 71 -1.55 10.48 -0.11
N PRO A 72 -1.08 11.50 -0.83
CA PRO A 72 -0.14 11.29 -1.93
C PRO A 72 1.07 10.45 -1.50
N LEU A 73 1.54 9.57 -2.38
CA LEU A 73 2.79 8.82 -2.17
C LEU A 73 3.98 9.71 -2.54
N ASP A 74 4.65 10.25 -1.53
CA ASP A 74 5.83 11.09 -1.71
C ASP A 74 7.10 10.25 -1.97
N ASP A 75 8.00 10.79 -2.78
CA ASP A 75 9.36 10.25 -3.05
C ASP A 75 9.45 8.79 -3.51
N GLN A 76 8.34 8.15 -3.92
CA GLN A 76 8.28 6.75 -4.35
C GLN A 76 8.75 5.74 -3.28
N PHE A 77 8.78 6.14 -2.01
CA PHE A 77 9.16 5.28 -0.89
C PHE A 77 7.99 5.04 0.05
N ILE A 78 7.85 3.78 0.46
CA ILE A 78 6.89 3.33 1.45
C ILE A 78 7.68 3.02 2.72
N SER A 79 7.54 3.86 3.73
CA SER A 79 8.10 3.61 5.06
C SER A 79 7.09 2.82 5.89
N LEU A 80 7.51 1.65 6.37
CA LEU A 80 6.72 0.74 7.18
C LEU A 80 7.39 0.57 8.54
N ASP A 81 6.72 0.97 9.60
CA ASP A 81 7.12 0.61 10.96
C ASP A 81 7.04 -0.92 11.17
N ALA A 82 7.54 -1.38 12.32
CA ALA A 82 7.43 -2.77 12.73
C ALA A 82 5.99 -3.29 12.54
N TYR A 83 5.85 -4.37 11.78
CA TYR A 83 4.56 -5.00 11.47
C TYR A 83 3.51 -4.11 10.77
N ALA A 84 3.91 -2.96 10.24
CA ALA A 84 2.98 -2.07 9.54
C ALA A 84 2.57 -2.64 8.17
N VAL A 85 1.37 -2.25 7.74
CA VAL A 85 0.82 -2.54 6.42
C VAL A 85 0.53 -1.22 5.70
N ALA A 86 0.87 -1.14 4.42
CA ALA A 86 0.46 -0.06 3.53
C ALA A 86 -0.56 -0.56 2.51
N ARG A 87 -1.53 0.29 2.20
CA ARG A 87 -2.35 0.20 0.98
C ARG A 87 -1.92 1.32 0.04
N VAL A 88 -1.56 0.98 -1.18
CA VAL A 88 -1.23 1.93 -2.23
C VAL A 88 -2.22 1.77 -3.38
N ASP A 89 -2.90 2.85 -3.72
CA ASP A 89 -3.86 2.91 -4.82
C ASP A 89 -3.20 3.61 -6.01
N LEU A 90 -3.14 2.93 -7.15
CA LEU A 90 -2.51 3.38 -8.38
C LEU A 90 -3.57 3.45 -9.48
N ASP A 91 -3.74 4.63 -10.07
CA ASP A 91 -4.49 4.77 -11.32
C ASP A 91 -3.52 4.57 -12.47
N LEU A 92 -3.65 3.46 -13.19
CA LEU A 92 -2.84 3.20 -14.37
C LEU A 92 -3.27 4.17 -15.49
N PRO A 93 -2.32 4.83 -16.18
CA PRO A 93 -2.68 5.65 -17.32
C PRO A 93 -3.34 4.75 -18.38
N PHE A 94 -4.46 5.23 -18.94
CA PHE A 94 -4.99 4.64 -20.17
C PHE A 94 -3.87 4.68 -21.22
N SER A 95 -3.41 3.51 -21.66
CA SER A 95 -2.55 3.44 -22.83
C SER A 95 -3.39 3.84 -24.04
N THR A 96 -3.13 5.04 -24.58
CA THR A 96 -3.63 5.49 -25.89
C THR A 96 -2.85 4.82 -27.01
#